data_AF-A0A2X2UNG5-F1
#
_entry.id   AF-A0A2X2UNG5-F1
#
_cell.length_a   1.000
_cell.length_b   1.000
_cell.length_c   1.000
_cell.angle_alpha   90.00
_cell.angle_beta   90.00
_cell.angle_gamma   90.00
#
_symmetry.space_group_name_H-M   'P 1'
#
loop_
_entity.id
_entity.type
_entity.pdbx_description
1 polymer ?
#
loop_
_entity_poly.entity_id
_entity_poly.type
_entity_poly.pdbx_seq_one_letter_code
_entity_poly.pdbx_strand_id
1 'polypeptide(L)'
;MVKFLKYFIEERGEEVEEQDTQEELEGAADQEELEEEEGKPSKHKLQVQQKVYDMILYAYPALEQMPKSQKFSLAQDIKKCMDKILRLVITANKKYTKKTTLQELDIEVAALKVYIRVAADLTYLPLKKYEVWSGQLVEIGKMVGGWIRSNREANEPVKADAEIYHCADCNEEIPRKAHKYSMEHFGRNLCYKCQKKQRK
;
A
#
# COMPACT_ATOMS: atom_id res chain seq x y z
N MET A 1 -28.32 -7.89 33.19
CA MET A 1 -27.62 -7.00 34.14
C MET A 1 -27.22 -5.71 33.41
N VAL A 2 -28.20 -4.95 32.91
CA VAL A 2 -28.00 -3.76 32.04
C VAL A 2 -28.89 -2.61 32.52
N LYS A 3 -28.92 -2.42 33.85
CA LYS A 3 -29.91 -1.57 34.55
C LYS A 3 -29.33 -0.26 35.09
N PHE A 4 -28.13 0.11 34.65
CA PHE A 4 -27.34 1.23 35.20
C PHE A 4 -27.15 2.42 34.24
N LEU A 5 -27.48 2.26 32.95
CA LEU A 5 -27.46 3.35 31.94
C LEU A 5 -28.83 4.05 31.78
N LYS A 6 -29.76 3.82 32.70
CA LYS A 6 -31.12 4.39 32.70
C LYS A 6 -31.40 5.31 33.90
N TYR A 7 -30.35 5.75 34.60
CA TYR A 7 -30.43 6.49 35.88
C TYR A 7 -29.76 7.88 35.84
N PHE A 8 -29.63 8.47 34.64
CA PHE A 8 -29.05 9.82 34.47
C PHE A 8 -29.85 10.69 33.48
N ILE A 9 -31.09 10.30 33.18
CA ILE A 9 -32.03 11.03 32.33
C ILE A 9 -33.40 10.92 33.03
N GLU A 10 -33.64 11.78 34.01
CA GLU A 10 -34.94 12.14 34.65
C GLU A 10 -34.70 12.70 36.07
N GLU A 11 -34.12 13.89 36.20
CA GLU A 11 -34.32 14.76 37.39
C GLU A 11 -33.86 16.19 37.10
N ARG A 12 -34.72 17.17 37.46
CA ARG A 12 -34.61 18.65 37.35
C ARG A 12 -35.11 19.32 36.07
N GLY A 13 -36.31 19.91 36.17
CA GLY A 13 -36.66 21.15 35.47
C GLY A 13 -36.58 22.34 36.45
N GLU A 14 -36.61 23.57 35.90
CA GLU A 14 -36.65 24.89 36.59
C GLU A 14 -35.40 25.19 37.47
N GLU A 15 -34.73 26.35 37.50
CA GLU A 15 -34.79 27.73 36.94
C GLU A 15 -33.29 28.25 36.86
N VAL A 16 -32.84 29.36 36.24
CA VAL A 16 -33.45 30.54 35.55
C VAL A 16 -32.51 31.06 34.42
N GLU A 17 -32.70 32.30 33.93
CA GLU A 17 -31.94 33.06 32.91
C GLU A 17 -30.50 33.50 33.32
N GLU A 18 -29.58 33.68 32.35
CA GLU A 18 -29.08 35.01 31.90
C GLU A 18 -27.96 34.94 30.83
N GLN A 19 -28.26 35.54 29.66
CA GLN A 19 -27.42 36.40 28.79
C GLN A 19 -26.15 35.87 28.06
N ASP A 20 -26.23 36.04 26.72
CA ASP A 20 -25.19 36.45 25.77
C ASP A 20 -23.83 35.74 25.70
N THR A 21 -23.67 34.90 24.68
CA THR A 21 -22.48 34.95 23.81
C THR A 21 -22.81 34.47 22.39
N GLN A 22 -22.29 35.17 21.39
CA GLN A 22 -22.64 34.98 19.97
C GLN A 22 -21.99 33.70 19.40
N GLU A 23 -22.78 32.85 18.72
CA GLU A 23 -22.26 31.85 17.79
C GLU A 23 -23.28 31.55 16.66
N GLU A 24 -23.60 32.58 15.86
CA GLU A 24 -24.26 32.38 14.56
C GLU A 24 -23.23 31.88 13.53
N LEU A 25 -23.19 30.55 13.36
CA LEU A 25 -22.65 29.93 12.14
C LEU A 25 -23.70 28.98 11.57
N GLU A 26 -24.71 29.58 10.93
CA GLU A 26 -25.63 28.86 10.04
C GLU A 26 -24.84 28.27 8.86
N GLY A 27 -24.68 26.94 8.88
CA GLY A 27 -24.17 26.15 7.77
C GLY A 27 -25.19 25.10 7.39
N ALA A 28 -26.20 25.50 6.63
CA ALA A 28 -27.28 24.61 6.21
C ALA A 28 -26.77 23.44 5.36
N ALA A 29 -27.51 22.33 5.39
CA ALA A 29 -27.12 21.07 4.79
C ALA A 29 -27.30 21.06 3.26
N ASP A 30 -26.25 21.40 2.52
CA ASP A 30 -26.08 20.97 1.14
C ASP A 30 -25.25 19.69 1.11
N GLN A 31 -25.94 18.55 1.24
CA GLN A 31 -25.40 17.25 0.85
C GLN A 31 -25.45 17.13 -0.67
N GLU A 32 -24.61 17.89 -1.38
CA GLU A 32 -24.32 17.56 -2.79
C GLU A 32 -23.65 16.19 -2.82
N GLU A 33 -24.33 15.26 -3.50
CA GLU A 33 -23.88 13.89 -3.68
C GLU A 33 -22.59 13.88 -4.49
N LEU A 34 -21.45 13.82 -3.78
CA LEU A 34 -20.16 13.50 -4.39
C LEU A 34 -20.19 12.06 -4.88
N GLU A 35 -20.71 11.87 -6.09
CA GLU A 35 -20.52 10.66 -6.90
C GLU A 35 -19.02 10.44 -7.09
N GLU A 36 -18.39 9.72 -6.16
CA GLU A 36 -17.06 9.17 -6.36
C GLU A 36 -17.15 8.14 -7.50
N GLU A 37 -16.86 8.58 -8.72
CA GLU A 37 -16.55 7.76 -9.89
C GLU A 37 -15.51 6.70 -9.49
N GLU A 38 -15.98 5.52 -9.06
CA GLU A 38 -15.13 4.41 -8.62
C GLU A 38 -14.38 3.81 -9.81
N GLY A 39 -13.26 4.44 -10.15
CA GLY A 39 -12.33 4.02 -11.20
C GLY A 39 -11.92 2.56 -11.02
N LYS A 40 -12.62 1.68 -11.75
CA LYS A 40 -12.70 0.23 -11.58
C LYS A 40 -11.43 -0.37 -10.97
N PRO A 41 -11.46 -0.80 -9.69
CA PRO A 41 -10.25 -1.18 -8.99
C PRO A 41 -9.61 -2.43 -9.60
N SER A 42 -8.40 -2.26 -10.14
CA SER A 42 -7.55 -3.38 -10.57
C SER A 42 -7.40 -4.39 -9.43
N LYS A 43 -7.59 -5.69 -9.73
CA LYS A 43 -7.75 -6.79 -8.77
C LYS A 43 -6.70 -6.81 -7.65
N HIS A 44 -5.46 -6.41 -7.94
CA HIS A 44 -4.38 -6.35 -6.96
C HIS A 44 -4.49 -5.22 -5.93
N LYS A 45 -5.12 -4.08 -6.26
CA LYS A 45 -5.34 -2.94 -5.35
C LYS A 45 -6.18 -3.34 -4.12
N LEU A 46 -7.25 -4.09 -4.38
CA LEU A 46 -8.18 -4.59 -3.35
C LEU A 46 -7.53 -5.64 -2.45
N GLN A 47 -6.69 -6.52 -3.02
CA GLN A 47 -6.07 -7.62 -2.30
C GLN A 47 -5.11 -7.14 -1.20
N VAL A 48 -4.35 -6.06 -1.43
CA VAL A 48 -3.46 -5.47 -0.40
C VAL A 48 -4.28 -4.91 0.76
N GLN A 49 -5.36 -4.18 0.45
CA GLN A 49 -6.23 -3.56 1.44
C GLN A 49 -6.92 -4.61 2.33
N GLN A 50 -7.42 -5.70 1.74
CA GLN A 50 -7.99 -6.81 2.51
C GLN A 50 -6.95 -7.47 3.43
N LYS A 51 -5.75 -7.77 2.92
CA LYS A 51 -4.67 -8.36 3.74
C LYS A 51 -4.26 -7.49 4.93
N VAL A 52 -4.23 -6.17 4.75
CA VAL A 52 -3.98 -5.22 5.86
C VAL A 52 -5.14 -5.23 6.86
N TYR A 53 -6.39 -5.24 6.41
CA TYR A 53 -7.57 -5.33 7.28
C TYR A 53 -7.57 -6.63 8.11
N ASP A 54 -7.31 -7.78 7.49
CA ASP A 54 -7.25 -9.09 8.17
C ASP A 54 -6.12 -9.13 9.22
N MET A 55 -4.97 -8.52 8.91
CA MET A 55 -3.84 -8.38 9.84
C MET A 55 -4.19 -7.48 11.03
N ILE A 56 -4.91 -6.38 10.80
CA ILE A 56 -5.39 -5.48 11.85
C ILE A 56 -6.36 -6.22 12.79
N LEU A 57 -7.32 -6.97 12.26
CA LEU A 57 -8.24 -7.78 13.08
C LEU A 57 -7.51 -8.81 13.95
N TYR A 58 -6.44 -9.43 13.43
CA TYR A 58 -5.59 -10.34 14.22
C TYR A 58 -4.78 -9.60 15.30
N ALA A 59 -4.35 -8.37 15.02
CA ALA A 59 -3.51 -7.57 15.91
C ALA A 59 -4.23 -7.10 17.19
N TYR A 60 -5.51 -6.71 17.12
CA TYR A 60 -6.23 -6.18 18.30
C TYR A 60 -6.21 -7.16 19.51
N PRO A 61 -6.61 -8.45 19.37
CA PRO A 61 -6.51 -9.44 20.46
C PRO A 61 -5.06 -9.84 20.84
N ALA A 62 -4.06 -9.52 20.01
CA ALA A 62 -2.66 -9.70 20.36
C ALA A 62 -2.17 -8.57 21.27
N LEU A 63 -2.60 -7.32 21.01
CA LEU A 63 -2.24 -6.14 21.82
C LEU A 63 -2.92 -6.10 23.19
N GLU A 64 -4.09 -6.72 23.36
CA GLU A 64 -4.77 -6.80 24.66
C GLU A 64 -3.97 -7.53 25.75
N GLN A 65 -3.09 -8.45 25.34
CA GLN A 65 -2.24 -9.25 26.23
C GLN A 65 -1.07 -8.45 26.81
N MET A 66 -0.79 -7.24 26.31
CA MET A 66 0.30 -6.41 26.83
C MET A 66 0.03 -5.95 28.28
N PRO A 67 1.08 -5.83 29.12
CA PRO A 67 0.93 -5.35 30.49
C PRO A 67 0.40 -3.91 30.53
N LYS A 68 -0.38 -3.56 31.57
CA LYS A 68 -1.07 -2.25 31.69
C LYS A 68 -0.14 -1.05 31.48
N SER A 69 1.11 -1.13 31.95
CA SER A 69 2.14 -0.10 31.80
C SER A 69 2.50 0.22 30.34
N GLN A 70 2.38 -0.75 29.43
CA GLN A 70 2.78 -0.61 28.01
C GLN A 70 1.60 -0.40 27.06
N LYS A 71 0.35 -0.44 27.57
CA LYS A 71 -0.86 -0.23 26.75
C LYS A 71 -0.96 1.18 26.14
N PHE A 72 -0.37 2.18 26.79
CA PHE A 72 -0.35 3.58 26.34
C PHE A 72 1.00 4.00 25.72
N SER A 73 1.93 3.06 25.57
CA SER A 73 3.19 3.27 24.85
C SER A 73 3.21 2.34 23.63
N LEU A 74 3.95 1.22 23.69
CA LEU A 74 4.14 0.32 22.56
C LEU A 74 2.83 -0.15 21.89
N ALA A 75 1.79 -0.48 22.64
CA ALA A 75 0.51 -0.91 22.05
C ALA A 75 -0.21 0.22 21.30
N GLN A 76 -0.08 1.46 21.75
CA GLN A 76 -0.66 2.62 21.10
C GLN A 76 0.11 3.01 19.83
N ASP A 77 1.44 2.92 19.86
CA ASP A 77 2.26 3.24 18.68
C ASP A 77 2.15 2.17 17.59
N ILE A 78 2.00 0.88 17.96
CA ILE A 78 1.64 -0.18 17.00
C ILE A 78 0.28 0.10 16.34
N LYS A 79 -0.74 0.53 17.10
CA LYS A 79 -2.05 0.91 16.54
C LYS A 79 -1.93 2.07 15.56
N LYS A 80 -1.26 3.17 15.95
CA LYS A 80 -1.01 4.32 15.06
C LYS A 80 -0.32 3.90 13.75
N CYS A 81 0.68 3.02 13.84
CA CYS A 81 1.40 2.51 12.66
C CYS A 81 0.49 1.67 11.76
N MET A 82 -0.33 0.77 12.31
CA MET A 82 -1.34 0.01 11.56
C MET A 82 -2.39 0.92 10.89
N ASP A 83 -2.91 1.90 11.60
CA ASP A 83 -3.87 2.88 11.06
C ASP A 83 -3.24 3.71 9.93
N LYS A 84 -1.97 4.07 10.06
CA LYS A 84 -1.21 4.79 9.04
C LYS A 84 -0.98 3.92 7.79
N ILE A 85 -0.62 2.64 7.95
CA ILE A 85 -0.53 1.67 6.84
C ILE A 85 -1.85 1.58 6.09
N LEU A 86 -2.98 1.43 6.80
CA LEU A 86 -4.31 1.36 6.19
C LEU A 86 -4.65 2.63 5.39
N ARG A 87 -4.41 3.81 5.98
CA ARG A 87 -4.61 5.12 5.32
C ARG A 87 -3.72 5.29 4.09
N LEU A 88 -2.46 4.86 4.16
CA LEU A 88 -1.51 4.90 3.04
C LEU A 88 -1.92 3.95 1.90
N VAL A 89 -2.42 2.75 2.21
CA VAL A 89 -2.97 1.82 1.19
C VAL A 89 -4.18 2.43 0.48
N ILE A 90 -5.15 2.97 1.23
CA ILE A 90 -6.34 3.62 0.65
C ILE A 90 -5.93 4.82 -0.21
N THR A 91 -4.98 5.64 0.28
CA THR A 91 -4.45 6.80 -0.45
C THR A 91 -3.70 6.39 -1.71
N ALA A 92 -2.88 5.33 -1.66
CA ALA A 92 -2.20 4.77 -2.82
C ALA A 92 -3.16 4.10 -3.80
N ASN A 93 -4.33 3.61 -3.35
CA ASN A 93 -5.39 3.09 -4.20
C ASN A 93 -6.08 4.23 -5.01
N LYS A 94 -6.46 5.32 -4.32
CA LYS A 94 -7.15 6.50 -4.92
C LYS A 94 -6.23 7.43 -5.73
N LYS A 95 -4.99 7.71 -5.31
CA LYS A 95 -4.08 8.62 -6.04
C LYS A 95 -3.67 8.09 -7.41
N TYR A 96 -3.55 9.00 -8.39
CA TYR A 96 -2.92 8.73 -9.70
C TYR A 96 -1.38 8.63 -9.60
N THR A 97 -0.73 9.62 -8.98
CA THR A 97 0.74 9.62 -8.79
C THR A 97 1.12 9.02 -7.44
N LYS A 98 1.84 7.89 -7.45
CA LYS A 98 1.98 7.00 -6.27
C LYS A 98 3.39 6.93 -5.67
N LYS A 99 4.37 7.62 -6.28
CA LYS A 99 5.81 7.37 -6.04
C LYS A 99 6.23 7.56 -4.57
N THR A 100 5.83 8.66 -3.94
CA THR A 100 6.14 8.96 -2.53
C THR A 100 5.28 8.15 -1.56
N THR A 101 3.96 8.09 -1.78
CA THR A 101 3.03 7.37 -0.89
C THR A 101 3.31 5.86 -0.81
N LEU A 102 3.81 5.23 -1.88
CA LEU A 102 4.26 3.83 -1.82
C LEU A 102 5.58 3.64 -1.06
N GLN A 103 6.48 4.63 -1.07
CA GLN A 103 7.70 4.61 -0.27
C GLN A 103 7.39 4.80 1.22
N GLU A 104 6.48 5.73 1.56
CA GLU A 104 5.95 5.90 2.92
C GLU A 104 5.30 4.60 3.43
N LEU A 105 4.52 3.91 2.59
CA LEU A 105 3.90 2.64 2.94
C LEU A 105 4.93 1.54 3.25
N ASP A 106 6.00 1.44 2.46
CA ASP A 106 7.08 0.46 2.69
C ASP A 106 7.84 0.75 4.00
N ILE A 107 8.11 2.03 4.29
CA ILE A 107 8.73 2.48 5.55
C ILE A 107 7.86 2.10 6.76
N GLU A 108 6.54 2.34 6.71
CA GLU A 108 5.64 1.98 7.82
C GLU A 108 5.52 0.46 8.00
N VAL A 109 5.45 -0.32 6.91
CA VAL A 109 5.46 -1.79 6.99
C VAL A 109 6.79 -2.31 7.56
N ALA A 110 7.92 -1.64 7.30
CA ALA A 110 9.20 -1.94 7.92
C ALA A 110 9.21 -1.58 9.43
N ALA A 111 8.69 -0.40 9.80
CA ALA A 111 8.57 0.03 11.19
C ALA A 111 7.72 -0.93 12.03
N LEU A 112 6.55 -1.36 11.50
CA LEU A 112 5.66 -2.31 12.17
C LEU A 112 6.35 -3.67 12.46
N LYS A 113 7.18 -4.17 11.54
CA LYS A 113 8.00 -5.38 11.76
C LYS A 113 8.99 -5.21 12.91
N VAL A 114 9.58 -4.02 13.07
CA VAL A 114 10.50 -3.72 14.19
C VAL A 114 9.72 -3.63 15.50
N TYR A 115 8.59 -2.92 15.56
CA TYR A 115 7.76 -2.85 16.77
C TYR A 115 7.28 -4.23 17.25
N ILE A 116 6.89 -5.12 16.34
CA ILE A 116 6.45 -6.49 16.70
C ILE A 116 7.61 -7.36 17.14
N ARG A 117 8.83 -7.15 16.62
CA ARG A 117 10.05 -7.78 17.16
C ARG A 117 10.33 -7.30 18.59
N VAL A 118 10.31 -6.00 18.83
CA VAL A 118 10.46 -5.43 20.19
C VAL A 118 9.41 -5.98 21.16
N ALA A 119 8.14 -6.12 20.72
CA ALA A 119 7.09 -6.72 21.54
C ALA A 119 7.33 -8.21 21.88
N ALA A 120 7.97 -8.96 20.99
CA ALA A 120 8.36 -10.36 21.23
C ALA A 120 9.61 -10.48 22.11
N ASP A 121 10.62 -9.65 21.87
CA ASP A 121 11.87 -9.59 22.66
C ASP A 121 11.59 -9.19 24.12
N LEU A 122 10.64 -8.28 24.34
CA LEU A 122 10.13 -7.92 25.68
C LEU A 122 9.16 -8.96 26.28
N THR A 123 8.94 -10.10 25.61
CA THR A 123 8.05 -11.20 26.01
C THR A 123 6.56 -10.84 26.17
N TYR A 124 6.11 -9.69 25.64
CA TYR A 124 4.71 -9.27 25.70
C TYR A 124 3.81 -10.04 24.71
N LEU A 125 4.41 -10.68 23.70
CA LEU A 125 3.72 -11.47 22.69
C LEU A 125 4.26 -12.92 22.69
N PRO A 126 3.41 -13.96 22.82
CA PRO A 126 3.84 -15.35 22.67
C PRO A 126 4.42 -15.63 21.28
N LEU A 127 5.51 -16.40 21.20
CA LEU A 127 6.22 -16.70 19.94
C LEU A 127 5.31 -17.22 18.82
N LYS A 128 4.30 -18.05 19.14
CA LYS A 128 3.31 -18.54 18.17
C LYS A 128 2.49 -17.41 17.52
N LYS A 129 2.16 -16.35 18.26
CA LYS A 129 1.45 -15.18 17.71
C LYS A 129 2.40 -14.28 16.92
N TYR A 130 3.64 -14.13 17.38
CA TYR A 130 4.69 -13.42 16.66
C TYR A 130 4.92 -14.03 15.27
N GLU A 131 5.02 -15.35 15.18
CA GLU A 131 5.24 -16.09 13.92
C GLU A 131 4.12 -15.81 12.91
N VAL A 132 2.85 -15.95 13.32
CA VAL A 132 1.67 -15.69 12.46
C VAL A 132 1.64 -14.24 11.98
N TRP A 133 1.82 -13.28 12.90
CA TRP A 133 1.75 -11.85 12.58
C TRP A 133 2.92 -11.39 11.69
N SER A 134 4.12 -11.88 11.97
CA SER A 134 5.32 -11.66 11.16
C SER A 134 5.15 -12.24 9.75
N GLY A 135 4.56 -13.44 9.63
CA GLY A 135 4.21 -14.06 8.35
C GLY A 135 3.28 -13.18 7.50
N GLN A 136 2.20 -12.66 8.10
CA GLN A 136 1.29 -11.72 7.44
C GLN A 136 2.01 -10.45 6.95
N LEU A 137 2.93 -9.89 7.74
CA LEU A 137 3.69 -8.69 7.37
C LEU A 137 4.76 -8.93 6.31
N VAL A 138 5.33 -10.13 6.24
CA VAL A 138 6.20 -10.54 5.13
C VAL A 138 5.41 -10.65 3.84
N GLU A 139 4.18 -11.19 3.88
CA GLU A 139 3.29 -11.27 2.73
C GLU A 139 2.86 -9.88 2.24
N ILE A 140 2.37 -9.01 3.14
CA ILE A 140 2.01 -7.62 2.83
C ILE A 140 3.21 -6.88 2.20
N GLY A 141 4.41 -7.01 2.79
CA GLY A 141 5.63 -6.41 2.26
C GLY A 141 6.01 -6.89 0.85
N LYS A 142 5.80 -8.18 0.53
CA LYS A 142 5.99 -8.71 -0.83
C LYS A 142 5.02 -8.09 -1.83
N MET A 143 3.75 -7.90 -1.43
CA MET A 143 2.74 -7.27 -2.29
C MET A 143 3.06 -5.78 -2.53
N VAL A 144 3.45 -5.03 -1.48
CA VAL A 144 3.87 -3.63 -1.58
C VAL A 144 5.11 -3.48 -2.46
N GLY A 145 6.13 -4.32 -2.27
CA GLY A 145 7.34 -4.32 -3.12
C GLY A 145 7.05 -4.63 -4.59
N GLY A 146 6.12 -5.55 -4.87
CA GLY A 146 5.62 -5.81 -6.22
C GLY A 146 4.91 -4.61 -6.84
N TRP A 147 4.12 -3.89 -6.05
CA TRP A 147 3.44 -2.67 -6.47
C TRP A 147 4.42 -1.52 -6.76
N ILE A 148 5.44 -1.34 -5.92
CA ILE A 148 6.53 -0.37 -6.15
C ILE A 148 7.26 -0.69 -7.45
N ARG A 149 7.59 -1.96 -7.71
CA ARG A 149 8.25 -2.38 -8.96
C ARG A 149 7.38 -2.07 -10.17
N SER A 150 6.12 -2.50 -10.17
CA SER A 150 5.19 -2.24 -11.28
C SER A 150 4.99 -0.74 -11.51
N ASN A 151 4.88 0.07 -10.45
CA ASN A 151 4.79 1.51 -10.56
C ASN A 151 6.10 2.15 -11.07
N ARG A 152 7.27 1.60 -10.75
CA ARG A 152 8.54 2.04 -11.33
C ARG A 152 8.60 1.71 -12.82
N GLU A 153 8.33 0.48 -13.21
CA GLU A 153 8.35 0.02 -14.61
C GLU A 153 7.38 0.82 -15.49
N ALA A 154 6.23 1.24 -14.96
CA ALA A 154 5.28 2.12 -15.66
C ALA A 154 5.72 3.59 -15.78
N ASN A 155 6.68 4.05 -14.96
CA ASN A 155 7.16 5.44 -14.94
C ASN A 155 8.61 5.60 -15.44
N GLU A 156 9.32 4.51 -15.70
CA GLU A 156 10.69 4.53 -16.22
C GLU A 156 10.59 4.61 -17.75
N PRO A 157 11.07 5.69 -18.40
CA PRO A 157 11.02 5.80 -19.85
C PRO A 157 11.79 4.63 -20.45
N VAL A 158 11.21 3.98 -21.47
CA VAL A 158 11.87 2.90 -22.21
C VAL A 158 13.22 3.42 -22.67
N LYS A 159 14.29 2.74 -22.24
CA LYS A 159 15.69 3.16 -22.40
C LYS A 159 15.95 3.72 -23.81
N ALA A 160 16.30 5.00 -23.87
CA ALA A 160 16.54 5.72 -25.13
C ALA A 160 17.76 5.19 -25.90
N ASP A 161 18.62 4.43 -25.22
CA ASP A 161 19.74 3.63 -25.70
C ASP A 161 19.34 2.22 -26.22
N ALA A 162 18.11 2.06 -26.71
CA ALA A 162 17.74 0.94 -27.55
C ALA A 162 18.46 1.07 -28.91
N GLU A 163 19.71 0.61 -29.00
CA GLU A 163 20.53 0.57 -30.22
C GLU A 163 19.71 0.06 -31.42
N ILE A 164 19.36 0.96 -32.33
CA ILE A 164 18.59 0.63 -33.54
C ILE A 164 19.56 -0.01 -34.54
N TYR A 165 19.61 -1.33 -34.54
CA TYR A 165 20.41 -2.08 -35.51
C TYR A 165 19.73 -2.05 -36.88
N HIS A 166 20.51 -1.80 -37.93
CA HIS A 166 20.06 -1.80 -39.32
C HIS A 166 20.72 -2.96 -40.08
N CYS A 167 20.04 -3.51 -41.09
CA CYS A 167 20.55 -4.61 -41.91
C CYS A 167 21.55 -4.11 -42.97
N ALA A 168 22.76 -4.67 -43.03
CA ALA A 168 23.76 -4.31 -44.06
C ALA A 168 23.27 -4.52 -45.51
N ASP A 169 22.48 -5.57 -45.75
CA ASP A 169 22.06 -5.95 -47.11
C ASP A 169 20.79 -5.21 -47.60
N CYS A 170 19.99 -4.61 -46.70
CA CYS A 170 18.70 -4.00 -47.09
C CYS A 170 18.24 -2.81 -46.24
N ASN A 171 19.07 -2.31 -45.33
CA ASN A 171 18.84 -1.20 -44.40
C ASN A 171 17.55 -1.27 -43.55
N GLU A 172 16.89 -2.43 -43.49
CA GLU A 172 15.70 -2.68 -42.68
C GLU A 172 16.10 -2.76 -41.18
N GLU A 173 15.34 -2.12 -40.31
CA GLU A 173 15.54 -2.18 -38.85
C GLU A 173 15.44 -3.63 -38.35
N ILE A 174 16.38 -4.05 -37.50
CA ILE A 174 16.44 -5.40 -36.95
C ILE A 174 16.37 -5.38 -35.43
N PRO A 175 15.49 -6.17 -34.80
CA PRO A 175 15.48 -6.30 -33.35
C PRO A 175 16.81 -6.90 -32.86
N ARG A 176 17.21 -6.53 -31.64
CA ARG A 176 18.45 -6.99 -30.97
C ARG A 176 18.72 -8.51 -31.08
N LYS A 177 17.66 -9.34 -31.08
CA LYS A 177 17.73 -10.79 -31.26
C LYS A 177 18.27 -11.19 -32.65
N ALA A 178 17.80 -10.52 -33.71
CA ALA A 178 18.26 -10.75 -35.08
C ALA A 178 19.69 -10.25 -35.28
N HIS A 179 20.02 -9.06 -34.73
CA HIS A 179 21.38 -8.53 -34.72
C HIS A 179 22.37 -9.51 -34.08
N LYS A 180 22.11 -9.93 -32.83
CA LYS A 180 22.96 -10.87 -32.10
C LYS A 180 23.20 -12.17 -32.89
N TYR A 181 22.13 -12.82 -33.34
CA TYR A 181 22.22 -14.06 -34.12
C TYR A 181 23.03 -13.87 -35.41
N SER A 182 22.87 -12.73 -36.07
CA SER A 182 23.56 -12.46 -37.32
C SER A 182 25.05 -12.18 -37.13
N MET A 183 25.42 -11.49 -36.06
CA MET A 183 26.83 -11.30 -35.68
C MET A 183 27.49 -12.64 -35.32
N GLU A 184 26.81 -13.50 -34.57
CA GLU A 184 27.32 -14.82 -34.15
C GLU A 184 27.50 -15.81 -35.31
N HIS A 185 26.63 -15.78 -36.34
CA HIS A 185 26.64 -16.76 -37.43
C HIS A 185 27.14 -16.25 -38.79
N PHE A 186 27.06 -14.96 -39.05
CA PHE A 186 27.44 -14.36 -40.35
C PHE A 186 28.48 -13.24 -40.22
N GLY A 187 28.87 -12.83 -39.01
CA GLY A 187 29.85 -11.76 -38.78
C GLY A 187 29.40 -10.35 -39.18
N ARG A 188 28.12 -10.17 -39.54
CA ARG A 188 27.51 -8.90 -39.94
C ARG A 188 26.05 -8.83 -39.51
N ASN A 189 25.49 -7.63 -39.47
CA ASN A 189 24.11 -7.33 -39.10
C ASN A 189 23.12 -7.58 -40.26
N LEU A 190 22.42 -8.73 -40.27
CA LEU A 190 21.43 -9.09 -41.29
C LEU A 190 20.03 -9.33 -40.70
N CYS A 191 19.00 -8.93 -41.43
CA CYS A 191 17.62 -9.31 -41.14
C CYS A 191 17.33 -10.76 -41.53
N TYR A 192 16.27 -11.35 -40.95
CA TYR A 192 15.91 -12.76 -41.18
C TYR A 192 15.72 -13.11 -42.68
N LYS A 193 15.25 -12.17 -43.50
CA LYS A 193 15.11 -12.35 -44.96
C LYS A 193 16.49 -12.51 -45.63
N CYS A 194 17.45 -11.66 -45.28
CA CYS A 194 18.81 -11.71 -45.82
C CYS A 194 19.59 -12.92 -45.27
N GLN A 195 19.46 -13.26 -43.99
CA GLN A 195 20.02 -14.50 -43.42
C GLN A 195 19.56 -15.75 -44.20
N LYS A 196 18.30 -15.79 -44.65
CA LYS A 196 17.77 -16.91 -45.46
C LYS A 196 18.29 -16.91 -46.91
N LYS A 197 18.64 -15.75 -47.48
CA LYS A 197 19.32 -15.67 -48.78
C LYS A 197 20.76 -16.18 -48.70
N GLN A 198 21.49 -15.85 -47.64
CA GLN A 198 22.89 -16.27 -47.41
C GLN A 198 23.05 -17.76 -47.01
N ARG A 199 21.95 -18.53 -47.00
CA ARG A 199 21.91 -19.99 -46.75
C ARG A 199 21.49 -20.81 -47.96
N LYS A 200 21.35 -20.17 -49.12
CA LYS A 200 21.18 -20.79 -50.43
C LYS A 200 22.50 -20.73 -51.18
#